data_AF-A0A957ZH78-F1
#
_entry.id   AF-A0A957ZH78-F1
#
_cell.length_a   1.000
_cell.length_b   1.000
_cell.length_c   1.000
_cell.angle_alpha   90.00
_cell.angle_beta   90.00
_cell.angle_gamma   90.00
#
_symmetry.space_group_name_H-M   'P 1'
#
loop_
_entity.id
_entity.type
_entity.pdbx_description
1 polymer ?
#
loop_
_entity_poly.entity_id
_entity_poly.type
_entity_poly.pdbx_seq_one_letter_code
_entity_poly.pdbx_strand_id
1 'polypeptide(L)'
;MLTQEQIDFFNANGYVNGGKVLSDDEVEVLRSEIMRTIDERDRTDIPQPVMVRNLSKDEGSPVWQIVDIWMSSPPFHKLISHPKITEGLAQL
;
A
#
# COMPACT_ATOMS: atom_id res chain seq x y z
N MET A 1 -7.96 -0.80 17.33
CA MET A 1 -8.72 0.47 17.34
C MET A 1 -7.88 1.55 17.95
N LEU A 2 -8.01 2.78 17.43
CA LEU A 2 -7.31 3.95 17.91
C LEU A 2 -7.83 4.36 19.28
N THR A 3 -6.92 4.87 20.11
CA THR A 3 -7.23 5.50 21.40
C THR A 3 -7.72 6.94 21.19
N GLN A 4 -8.39 7.51 22.20
CA GLN A 4 -8.81 8.92 22.13
C GLN A 4 -7.62 9.87 21.94
N GLU A 5 -6.50 9.61 22.62
CA GLU A 5 -5.28 10.40 22.46
C GLU A 5 -4.76 10.38 21.01
N GLN A 6 -4.84 9.23 20.33
CA GLN A 6 -4.46 9.11 18.91
C GLN A 6 -5.42 9.88 17.99
N ILE A 7 -6.72 9.89 18.28
CA ILE A 7 -7.72 10.65 17.53
C ILE A 7 -7.49 12.16 17.72
N ASP A 8 -7.29 12.61 18.95
CA ASP A 8 -7.01 14.02 19.25
C ASP A 8 -5.70 14.48 18.60
N PHE A 9 -4.68 13.61 18.59
CA PHE A 9 -3.43 13.86 17.88
C PHE A 9 -3.63 14.00 16.37
N PHE A 10 -4.43 13.13 15.74
CA PHE A 10 -4.74 13.22 14.32
C PHE A 10 -5.46 14.54 14.00
N ASN A 11 -6.48 14.92 14.77
CA ASN A 11 -7.22 16.18 14.56
C ASN A 11 -6.32 17.42 14.64
N ALA A 12 -5.31 17.39 15.52
CA ALA A 12 -4.38 18.50 15.67
C ALA A 12 -3.27 18.54 14.60
N ASN A 13 -2.85 17.38 14.06
CA ASN A 13 -1.61 17.27 13.27
C ASN A 13 -1.81 16.73 11.85
N GLY A 14 -2.96 16.16 11.51
CA GLY A 14 -3.26 15.58 10.20
C GLY A 14 -2.63 14.21 9.92
N TYR A 15 -1.97 13.59 10.91
CA TYR A 15 -1.42 12.23 10.81
C TYR A 15 -1.41 11.55 12.18
N VAL A 16 -1.35 10.21 12.21
CA VAL A 16 -1.21 9.43 13.44
C VAL A 16 -0.55 8.08 13.17
N ASN A 17 0.26 7.60 14.12
CA ASN A 17 0.73 6.22 14.11
C ASN A 17 -0.35 5.29 14.71
N GLY A 18 -1.01 4.51 13.86
CA GLY A 18 -2.06 3.56 14.27
C GLY A 18 -1.55 2.23 14.84
N GLY A 19 -0.24 2.02 14.92
CA GLY A 19 0.37 0.77 15.40
C GLY A 19 0.47 -0.33 14.32
N LYS A 20 0.78 -1.55 14.75
CA LYS A 20 0.94 -2.71 13.84
C LYS A 20 -0.42 -3.19 13.32
N VAL A 21 -0.65 -3.02 12.01
CA VAL A 21 -1.91 -3.43 11.36
C VAL A 21 -1.80 -4.75 10.58
N LEU A 22 -0.61 -5.07 10.04
CA LEU A 22 -0.32 -6.30 9.32
C LEU A 22 0.63 -7.20 10.12
N SER A 23 0.53 -8.51 9.90
CA SER A 23 1.56 -9.49 10.30
C SER A 23 2.77 -9.44 9.36
N ASP A 24 3.88 -10.06 9.78
CA ASP A 24 5.11 -10.07 8.98
C ASP A 24 4.90 -10.88 7.69
N ASP A 25 4.15 -11.99 7.76
CA ASP A 25 3.78 -12.81 6.60
C ASP A 25 2.92 -12.03 5.59
N GLU A 26 1.95 -11.24 6.05
CA GLU A 26 1.16 -10.36 5.17
C GLU A 26 2.04 -9.32 4.48
N VAL A 27 3.04 -8.80 5.18
CA VAL A 27 4.01 -7.87 4.62
C VAL A 27 4.88 -8.56 3.55
N GLU A 28 5.32 -9.80 3.76
CA GLU A 28 6.10 -10.55 2.76
C GLU A 28 5.31 -10.81 1.47
N VAL A 29 4.01 -11.10 1.58
CA VAL A 29 3.14 -11.25 0.40
C VAL A 29 3.07 -9.95 -0.40
N LEU A 30 2.83 -8.81 0.27
CA LEU A 30 2.74 -7.51 -0.39
C LEU A 30 4.08 -7.09 -1.01
N ARG A 31 5.21 -7.38 -0.34
CA ARG A 31 6.55 -7.09 -0.86
C ARG A 31 6.83 -7.88 -2.13
N SER A 32 6.55 -9.18 -2.13
CA SER A 32 6.73 -10.05 -3.28
C SER A 32 5.89 -9.58 -4.47
N GLU A 33 4.66 -9.13 -4.19
CA GLU A 33 3.74 -8.63 -5.20
C GLU A 33 4.19 -7.29 -5.81
N ILE A 34 4.77 -6.38 -5.02
CA ILE A 34 5.40 -5.14 -5.54
C ILE A 34 6.51 -5.49 -6.54
N MET A 35 7.41 -6.41 -6.15
CA MET A 35 8.54 -6.80 -7.02
C MET A 35 8.03 -7.43 -8.32
N ARG A 36 7.04 -8.33 -8.22
CA ARG A 36 6.39 -8.91 -9.41
C ARG A 36 5.79 -7.83 -10.31
N THR A 37 5.03 -6.88 -9.77
CA THR A 37 4.43 -5.78 -10.55
C THR A 37 5.49 -4.93 -11.25
N ILE A 38 6.64 -4.69 -10.61
CA ILE A 38 7.74 -3.96 -11.23
C ILE A 38 8.37 -4.81 -12.34
N ASP A 39 8.74 -6.05 -12.07
CA ASP A 39 9.46 -6.92 -13.01
C ASP A 39 8.61 -7.28 -14.25
N GLU A 40 7.30 -7.40 -14.06
CA GLU A 40 6.34 -7.79 -15.10
C GLU A 40 5.59 -6.63 -15.74
N ARG A 41 5.99 -5.38 -15.47
CA ARG A 41 5.27 -4.15 -15.90
C ARG A 41 5.03 -4.03 -17.40
N ASP A 42 5.88 -4.66 -18.22
CA ASP A 42 5.80 -4.59 -19.69
C ASP A 42 4.98 -5.75 -20.29
N ARG A 43 4.47 -6.67 -19.45
CA ARG A 43 3.60 -7.76 -19.90
C ARG A 43 2.22 -7.25 -20.28
N THR A 44 1.68 -7.74 -21.38
CA THR A 44 0.36 -7.38 -21.90
C THR A 44 -0.68 -8.49 -21.72
N ASP A 45 -0.27 -9.65 -21.22
CA ASP A 45 -1.09 -10.86 -21.08
C ASP A 45 -1.64 -11.07 -19.66
N ILE A 46 -1.32 -10.17 -18.73
CA ILE A 46 -1.80 -10.18 -17.34
C ILE A 46 -2.42 -8.83 -16.97
N PRO A 47 -3.28 -8.77 -15.93
CA PRO A 47 -3.75 -7.50 -15.40
C PRO A 47 -2.59 -6.60 -14.97
N GLN A 48 -2.64 -5.34 -15.39
CA GLN A 48 -1.64 -4.32 -15.05
C GLN A 48 -2.30 -3.19 -14.24
N PRO A 49 -1.56 -2.55 -13.32
CA PRO A 49 -1.98 -1.30 -12.71
C PRO A 49 -2.08 -0.18 -13.77
N VAL A 50 -2.72 0.93 -13.41
CA VAL A 50 -2.89 2.08 -14.31
C VAL A 50 -1.54 2.64 -14.78
N MET A 51 -0.52 2.58 -13.94
CA MET A 51 0.83 3.03 -14.28
C MET A 51 1.88 2.34 -13.43
N VAL A 52 3.02 1.99 -14.03
CA VAL A 52 4.25 1.58 -13.35
C VAL A 52 5.42 2.37 -13.95
N ARG A 53 6.14 3.15 -13.16
CA ARG A 53 7.32 3.88 -13.65
C ARG A 53 8.36 4.16 -12.56
N ASN A 54 9.63 4.15 -12.95
CA ASN A 54 10.71 4.68 -12.14
C ASN A 54 10.76 6.20 -12.29
N LEU A 55 10.37 6.93 -11.25
CA LEU A 55 10.35 8.39 -11.22
C LEU A 55 11.74 9.02 -11.24
N SER A 56 12.71 8.34 -10.63
CA SER A 56 14.09 8.85 -10.55
C SER A 56 14.78 8.87 -11.91
N LYS A 57 14.36 7.98 -12.83
CA LYS A 57 15.06 7.64 -14.08
C LYS A 57 16.49 7.12 -13.87
N ASP A 58 16.90 6.90 -12.63
CA ASP A 58 18.15 6.28 -12.25
C ASP A 58 17.86 4.83 -11.84
N GLU A 59 18.43 3.88 -12.56
CA GLU A 59 18.29 2.46 -12.26
C GLU A 59 19.12 2.03 -11.05
N GLY A 60 20.14 2.81 -10.66
CA GLY A 60 20.93 2.56 -9.45
C GLY A 60 20.23 2.98 -8.16
N SER A 61 19.26 3.90 -8.26
CA SER A 61 18.51 4.45 -7.11
C SER A 61 17.02 4.60 -7.44
N PRO A 62 16.32 3.50 -7.77
CA PRO A 62 14.97 3.60 -8.33
C PRO A 62 13.96 4.11 -7.31
N VAL A 63 13.02 4.94 -7.79
CA VAL A 63 11.85 5.38 -7.04
C VAL A 63 10.62 4.99 -7.83
N TRP A 64 10.01 3.88 -7.48
CA TRP A 64 8.87 3.34 -8.23
C TRP A 64 7.56 4.00 -7.82
N GLN A 65 6.79 4.43 -8.82
CA GLN A 65 5.39 4.79 -8.69
C GLN A 65 4.54 3.72 -9.35
N ILE A 66 3.61 3.14 -8.58
CA ILE A 66 2.62 2.19 -9.05
C ILE A 66 1.23 2.75 -8.73
N VAL A 67 0.46 3.06 -9.78
CA VAL A 67 -0.86 3.71 -9.65
C VAL A 67 -1.95 2.65 -9.75
N ASP A 68 -2.87 2.61 -8.78
CA ASP A 68 -4.00 1.69 -8.75
C ASP A 68 -3.63 0.19 -8.78
N ILE A 69 -2.57 -0.19 -8.06
CA ILE A 69 -2.14 -1.60 -7.91
C ILE A 69 -3.27 -2.52 -7.42
N TRP A 70 -4.14 -2.04 -6.55
CA TRP A 70 -5.28 -2.81 -6.01
C TRP A 70 -6.26 -3.30 -7.09
N MET A 71 -6.29 -2.67 -8.28
CA MET A 71 -7.16 -3.07 -9.38
C MET A 71 -6.63 -4.30 -10.13
N SER A 72 -5.32 -4.52 -10.10
CA SER A 72 -4.65 -5.61 -10.82
C SER A 72 -4.06 -6.69 -9.91
N SER A 73 -4.05 -6.44 -8.60
CA SER A 73 -3.38 -7.27 -7.61
C SER A 73 -4.33 -7.74 -6.50
N PRO A 74 -4.61 -9.05 -6.39
CA PRO A 74 -5.46 -9.59 -5.33
C PRO A 74 -4.94 -9.28 -3.91
N PRO A 75 -3.64 -9.38 -3.59
CA PRO A 75 -3.12 -8.97 -2.28
C PRO A 75 -3.41 -7.50 -1.94
N PHE A 76 -3.22 -6.58 -2.89
CA PHE A 76 -3.50 -5.16 -2.65
C PHE A 76 -5.01 -4.85 -2.62
N HIS A 77 -5.83 -5.59 -3.37
CA HIS A 77 -7.28 -5.51 -3.25
C HIS A 77 -7.76 -5.89 -1.84
N LYS A 78 -7.15 -6.93 -1.25
CA LYS A 78 -7.41 -7.30 0.15
C LYS A 78 -6.90 -6.23 1.12
N LEU A 79 -5.75 -5.61 0.84
CA LEU A 79 -5.18 -4.59 1.71
C LEU A 79 -6.08 -3.36 1.84
N ILE A 80 -6.65 -2.86 0.74
CA ILE A 80 -7.52 -1.65 0.76
C ILE A 80 -8.82 -1.88 1.54
N SER A 81 -9.20 -3.15 1.77
CA SER A 81 -10.39 -3.55 2.52
C SER A 81 -10.06 -4.15 3.89
N HIS A 82 -8.81 -4.03 4.36
CA HIS A 82 -8.35 -4.69 5.58
C HIS A 82 -9.07 -4.14 6.83
N PRO A 83 -9.79 -4.98 7.62
CA PRO A 83 -10.66 -4.51 8.72
C PRO A 83 -9.96 -3.60 9.74
N LYS A 84 -8.76 -3.97 10.19
CA LYS A 84 -8.03 -3.11 11.16
C LYS A 84 -7.70 -1.72 10.61
N ILE A 85 -7.53 -1.60 9.29
CA ILE A 85 -7.24 -0.33 8.63
C ILE A 85 -8.54 0.45 8.47
N THR A 86 -9.57 -0.17 7.86
CA THR A 86 -10.84 0.50 7.56
C THR A 86 -11.60 0.91 8.83
N GLU A 87 -11.61 0.07 9.86
CA GLU A 87 -12.21 0.41 11.16
C GLU A 87 -11.46 1.55 11.85
N GLY A 88 -10.11 1.55 11.79
CA GLY A 88 -9.30 2.63 12.34
C GLY A 88 -9.52 3.96 11.62
N LEU A 89 -9.61 3.92 10.28
CA LEU A 89 -9.92 5.11 9.46
C LEU A 89 -11.32 5.64 9.74
N ALA A 90 -12.31 4.77 10.04
CA ALA A 90 -13.66 5.20 10.38
C ALA A 90 -13.76 5.97 11.71
N GLN A 91 -12.68 6.02 12.51
CA GLN A 91 -12.61 6.80 13.76
C GLN A 91 -12.00 8.20 13.57
N LEU A 92 -11.43 8.49 12.40
CA LEU A 92 -10.76 9.75 12.07
C LEU A 92 -11.67 10.67 11.26
#